data_AF-A0A5R1NL19-F1
#
_entry.id   AF-A0A5R1NL19-F1
#
_cell.length_a   1.000
_cell.length_b   1.000
_cell.length_c   1.000
_cell.angle_alpha   90.00
_cell.angle_beta   90.00
_cell.angle_gamma   90.00
#
_symmetry.space_group_name_H-M   'P 1'
#
loop_
_entity.id
_entity.type
_entity.pdbx_description
1 polymer ?
#
loop_
_entity_poly.entity_id
_entity_poly.type
_entity_poly.pdbx_seq_one_letter_code
_entity_poly.pdbx_strand_id
1 'polypeptide(L)'
;MDIWDIIWLFFWSYVFIAYLTVLFSVLADIFRDPGLSGWAKALWVLFLVFVPIITAVVYIGTRGSDRVQSLPATDASAPRDAARSAASMGSVDEIAKAQKLLDTGSITADEYAALTVKARGY
;
A
#
# COMPACT_ATOMS: atom_id res chain seq x y z
N MET A 1 -11.88 7.27 11.44
CA MET A 1 -13.00 6.70 10.67
C MET A 1 -14.24 7.33 11.27
N ASP A 2 -14.60 8.50 10.74
CA ASP A 2 -15.78 9.22 11.21
C ASP A 2 -17.05 8.57 10.66
N ILE A 3 -18.20 8.88 11.26
CA ILE A 3 -19.49 8.34 10.81
C ILE A 3 -19.74 8.66 9.31
N TRP A 4 -19.25 9.82 8.86
CA TRP A 4 -19.32 10.27 7.47
C TRP A 4 -18.49 9.40 6.53
N ASP A 5 -17.29 8.97 6.96
CA ASP A 5 -16.45 8.05 6.17
C ASP A 5 -17.17 6.72 5.93
N ILE A 6 -17.86 6.22 6.96
CA ILE A 6 -18.63 4.98 6.89
C ILE A 6 -19.82 5.14 5.93
N ILE A 7 -20.57 6.24 6.04
CA ILE A 7 -21.68 6.54 5.12
C ILE A 7 -21.18 6.61 3.67
N TRP A 8 -20.04 7.29 3.44
CA TRP A 8 -19.43 7.40 2.12
C TRP A 8 -18.96 6.05 1.58
N LEU A 9 -18.37 5.22 2.43
CA LEU A 9 -17.98 3.85 2.09
C LEU A 9 -19.20 3.01 1.67
N PHE A 10 -20.29 3.05 2.43
CA PHE A 10 -21.52 2.34 2.08
C PHE A 10 -22.11 2.86 0.76
N PHE A 11 -22.11 4.18 0.54
CA PHE A 11 -22.57 4.77 -0.71
C PHE A 11 -21.74 4.30 -1.91
N TRP A 12 -20.40 4.41 -1.84
CA TRP A 12 -19.52 3.95 -2.92
C TRP A 12 -19.59 2.44 -3.12
N SER A 13 -19.72 1.66 -2.05
CA SER A 13 -19.94 0.21 -2.13
C SER A 13 -21.24 -0.11 -2.86
N TYR A 14 -22.34 0.57 -2.52
CA TYR A 14 -23.62 0.40 -3.20
C TYR A 14 -23.52 0.75 -4.69
N VAL A 15 -22.91 1.91 -5.02
CA VAL A 15 -22.70 2.33 -6.42
C VAL A 15 -21.85 1.31 -7.17
N PHE A 16 -20.80 0.77 -6.53
CA PHE A 16 -19.94 -0.26 -7.11
C PHE A 16 -20.71 -1.56 -7.39
N ILE A 17 -21.52 -2.04 -6.44
CA ILE A 17 -22.36 -3.23 -6.62
C ILE A 17 -23.43 -3.01 -7.70
N ALA A 18 -24.06 -1.84 -7.74
CA ALA A 18 -25.03 -1.49 -8.76
C ALA A 18 -24.37 -1.44 -10.15
N TYR A 19 -23.17 -0.84 -10.24
CA TYR A 19 -22.36 -0.86 -11.46
C TYR A 19 -22.07 -2.29 -11.92
N LEU A 20 -21.63 -3.19 -11.03
CA LEU A 20 -21.39 -4.59 -11.37
C LEU A 20 -22.68 -5.30 -11.84
N THR A 21 -23.80 -5.01 -11.20
CA THR A 21 -25.10 -5.58 -11.58
C THR A 21 -25.49 -5.17 -13.00
N VAL A 22 -25.31 -3.89 -13.34
CA VAL A 22 -25.54 -3.37 -14.70
C VAL A 22 -24.55 -3.97 -15.69
N LEU A 23 -23.27 -4.03 -15.33
CA LEU A 23 -22.21 -4.63 -16.15
C LEU A 23 -22.57 -6.07 -16.54
N PHE A 24 -22.90 -6.92 -15.56
CA PHE A 24 -23.28 -8.30 -15.81
C PHE A 24 -24.60 -8.41 -16.57
N SER A 25 -25.56 -7.51 -16.32
CA SER A 25 -26.83 -7.49 -17.05
C SER A 25 -26.62 -7.17 -18.53
N VAL A 26 -25.79 -6.17 -18.85
CA VAL A 26 -25.40 -5.83 -20.23
C VAL A 26 -24.64 -6.99 -20.87
N LEU A 27 -23.73 -7.63 -20.13
CA LEU A 27 -23.00 -8.79 -20.62
C LEU A 27 -23.95 -9.95 -20.97
N ALA A 28 -24.90 -10.25 -20.08
CA ALA A 28 -25.92 -11.28 -20.28
C ALA A 28 -26.82 -10.95 -21.48
N ASP A 29 -27.18 -9.68 -21.68
CA ASP A 29 -27.97 -9.23 -22.82
C ASP A 29 -27.24 -9.44 -24.15
N ILE A 30 -25.96 -9.07 -24.22
CA ILE A 30 -25.09 -9.32 -25.39
C ILE A 30 -24.97 -10.82 -25.69
N PHE A 31 -24.83 -11.65 -24.66
CA PHE A 31 -24.77 -13.11 -24.86
C PHE A 31 -26.10 -13.68 -25.31
N ARG A 32 -27.22 -13.16 -24.78
CA ARG A 32 -28.57 -13.63 -25.07
C ARG A 32 -29.04 -13.28 -26.47
N ASP A 33 -28.54 -12.21 -27.10
CA ASP A 33 -28.86 -11.89 -28.49
C ASP A 33 -28.15 -12.87 -29.45
N PRO A 34 -28.87 -13.79 -30.13
CA PRO A 34 -28.27 -14.71 -31.08
C PRO A 34 -27.95 -14.06 -32.44
N GLY A 35 -28.48 -12.85 -32.71
CA GLY A 35 -28.24 -12.10 -33.94
C GLY A 35 -26.91 -11.35 -33.97
N LEU A 36 -26.28 -11.15 -32.81
CA LEU A 36 -24.95 -10.54 -32.69
C LEU A 36 -23.85 -11.55 -33.05
N SER A 37 -22.97 -11.18 -33.98
CA SER A 37 -21.80 -11.99 -34.34
C SER A 37 -20.89 -12.17 -33.12
N GLY A 38 -20.27 -13.35 -32.99
CA GLY A 38 -19.38 -13.65 -31.86
C GLY A 38 -18.22 -12.65 -31.71
N TRP A 39 -17.75 -12.08 -32.83
CA TRP A 39 -16.75 -11.00 -32.84
C TRP A 39 -17.27 -9.69 -32.25
N ALA A 40 -18.51 -9.31 -32.54
CA ALA A 40 -19.11 -8.13 -31.94
C ALA A 40 -19.32 -8.31 -30.43
N LYS A 41 -19.71 -9.52 -29.98
CA LYS A 41 -19.79 -9.84 -28.54
C LYS A 41 -18.43 -9.70 -27.86
N ALA A 42 -17.37 -10.23 -28.48
CA ALA A 42 -16.01 -10.12 -27.96
C ALA A 42 -15.55 -8.65 -27.87
N LEU A 43 -15.84 -7.84 -28.88
CA LEU A 43 -15.51 -6.41 -28.88
C LEU A 43 -16.25 -5.66 -27.76
N TRP A 44 -17.53 -5.95 -27.53
CA TRP A 44 -18.29 -5.35 -26.43
C TRP A 44 -17.74 -5.72 -25.07
N VAL A 45 -17.43 -7.00 -24.84
CA VAL A 45 -16.81 -7.45 -23.59
C VAL A 45 -15.45 -6.78 -23.39
N LEU A 46 -14.63 -6.70 -24.45
CA LEU A 46 -13.35 -6.01 -24.43
C LEU A 46 -13.53 -4.54 -24.03
N PHE A 47 -14.46 -3.83 -24.68
CA PHE A 47 -14.72 -2.44 -24.39
C PHE A 47 -15.17 -2.24 -22.92
N LEU A 48 -16.10 -3.06 -22.42
CA LEU A 48 -16.57 -2.99 -21.04
C LEU A 48 -15.46 -3.22 -19.99
N VAL A 49 -14.51 -4.11 -20.27
CA VAL A 49 -13.37 -4.40 -19.38
C VAL A 49 -12.29 -3.32 -19.47
N PHE A 50 -12.00 -2.83 -20.67
CA PHE A 50 -10.91 -1.87 -20.88
C PHE A 50 -11.31 -0.43 -20.59
N VAL A 51 -12.58 -0.05 -20.74
CA VAL A 51 -13.07 1.30 -20.41
C VAL A 51 -12.69 1.75 -18.99
N PRO A 52 -12.90 0.97 -17.90
CA PRO A 52 -12.49 1.42 -16.57
C PRO A 52 -10.96 1.55 -16.43
N ILE A 53 -10.19 0.70 -17.12
CA ILE A 53 -8.72 0.77 -17.11
C ILE A 53 -8.24 2.02 -17.85
N ILE A 54 -8.75 2.26 -19.06
CA ILE A 54 -8.44 3.45 -19.86
C ILE A 54 -8.87 4.70 -19.08
N THR A 55 -10.05 4.69 -18.47
CA THR A 55 -10.51 5.80 -17.63
C THR A 55 -9.59 6.03 -16.45
N ALA A 56 -9.09 4.99 -15.79
CA ALA A 56 -8.12 5.10 -14.71
C ALA A 56 -6.75 5.62 -15.19
N VAL A 57 -6.25 5.12 -16.32
CA VAL A 57 -4.98 5.59 -16.92
C VAL A 57 -5.10 7.04 -17.37
N VAL A 58 -6.18 7.40 -18.04
CA VAL A 58 -6.50 8.78 -18.41
C VAL A 58 -6.62 9.62 -17.16
N TYR A 59 -7.35 9.17 -16.14
CA TYR A 59 -7.49 9.89 -14.87
C TYR A 59 -6.13 10.14 -14.22
N ILE A 60 -5.25 9.14 -14.13
CA ILE A 60 -3.89 9.30 -13.59
C ILE A 60 -3.06 10.26 -14.47
N GLY A 61 -3.22 10.20 -15.79
CA GLY A 61 -2.52 11.07 -16.73
C GLY A 61 -3.03 12.52 -16.75
N THR A 62 -4.33 12.74 -16.55
CA THR A 62 -4.99 14.06 -16.58
C THR A 62 -5.03 14.71 -15.20
N ARG A 63 -5.05 13.90 -14.13
CA ARG A 63 -4.82 14.35 -12.76
C ARG A 63 -3.32 14.58 -12.61
N GLY A 64 -2.80 15.50 -13.41
CA GLY A 64 -1.42 15.94 -13.35
C GLY A 64 -1.08 16.20 -11.89
N SER A 65 0.04 15.63 -11.45
CA SER A 65 0.64 15.67 -10.12
C SER A 65 0.13 16.81 -9.22
N ASP A 66 -1.09 16.68 -8.72
CA ASP A 66 -1.65 17.60 -7.75
C ASP A 66 -1.07 17.18 -6.42
N ARG A 67 0.18 17.62 -6.22
CA ARG A 67 0.89 17.80 -4.95
C ARG A 67 0.60 16.66 -3.94
N VAL A 68 1.57 15.79 -3.67
CA VAL A 68 2.65 16.13 -2.70
C VAL A 68 2.34 17.42 -1.93
N GLN A 69 1.29 17.37 -1.12
CA GLN A 69 1.02 18.35 -0.09
C GLN A 69 0.76 17.55 1.16
N SER A 70 1.84 17.46 1.95
CA SER A 70 1.82 17.37 3.40
C SER A 70 0.75 16.44 3.96
N LEU A 71 1.16 15.20 4.24
CA LEU A 71 0.68 14.52 5.44
C LEU A 71 0.65 15.55 6.59
N PRO A 72 -0.50 15.90 7.19
CA PRO A 72 -0.47 16.23 8.60
C PRO A 72 -0.12 14.90 9.28
N ALA A 73 1.12 14.80 9.74
CA ALA A 73 1.51 13.79 10.70
C ALA A 73 0.79 14.10 12.03
N THR A 74 -0.49 13.74 12.13
CA THR A 74 -1.34 13.87 13.32
C THR A 74 -2.61 13.08 12.97
N ASP A 75 -2.84 11.81 13.34
CA ASP A 75 -2.38 11.02 14.46
C ASP A 75 -2.06 9.58 14.02
N ALA A 76 -0.79 9.20 14.19
CA ALA A 76 -0.43 7.81 14.49
C ALA A 76 -0.03 7.78 15.96
N SER A 77 -1.05 7.86 16.82
CA SER A 77 -0.99 7.46 18.22
C SER A 77 -0.91 5.92 18.29
N ALA A 78 0.17 5.36 17.74
CA ALA A 78 0.69 4.00 17.93
C ALA A 78 2.08 3.94 17.27
N PRO A 79 3.11 3.39 17.91
CA PRO A 79 4.15 4.21 18.50
C PRO A 79 5.36 4.37 17.58
N ARG A 80 5.73 5.60 17.23
CA ARG A 80 7.08 5.92 16.73
C ARG A 80 8.17 5.67 17.78
N ASP A 81 7.78 5.50 19.04
CA ASP A 81 8.62 4.97 20.09
C ASP A 81 8.87 3.47 19.95
N ALA A 82 8.05 2.69 19.25
CA ALA A 82 8.28 1.25 19.10
C ALA A 82 9.38 0.96 18.06
N ALA A 83 9.46 1.74 16.97
CA ALA A 83 10.54 1.57 15.99
C ALA A 83 11.88 2.13 16.50
N ARG A 84 11.87 3.23 17.26
CA ARG A 84 13.09 3.79 17.87
C ARG A 84 13.51 3.03 19.13
N SER A 85 12.57 2.50 19.91
CA SER A 85 12.88 1.63 21.06
C SER A 85 13.25 0.21 20.63
N ALA A 86 12.69 -0.33 19.55
CA ALA A 86 13.14 -1.63 19.01
C ALA A 86 14.53 -1.53 18.37
N ALA A 87 14.82 -0.44 17.64
CA ALA A 87 16.16 -0.17 17.12
C ALA A 87 17.17 0.16 18.25
N SER A 88 16.76 0.89 19.29
CA SER A 88 17.63 1.19 20.43
C SER A 88 17.84 -0.02 21.34
N MET A 89 16.82 -0.86 21.57
CA MET A 89 16.96 -2.13 22.29
C MET A 89 17.88 -3.09 21.52
N GLY A 90 17.73 -3.21 20.20
CA GLY A 90 18.65 -3.97 19.36
C GLY A 90 20.09 -3.45 19.45
N SER A 91 20.30 -2.13 19.43
CA SER A 91 21.64 -1.53 19.52
C SER A 91 22.32 -1.73 20.88
N VAL A 92 21.55 -1.69 21.98
CA VAL A 92 22.09 -1.89 23.34
C VAL A 92 22.42 -3.36 23.58
N ASP A 93 21.58 -4.28 23.09
CA ASP A 93 21.85 -5.73 23.14
C ASP A 93 23.05 -6.12 22.25
N GLU A 94 23.24 -5.47 21.10
CA GLU A 94 24.41 -5.67 20.24
C GLU A 94 25.70 -5.17 20.91
N ILE A 95 25.67 -4.01 21.58
CA ILE A 95 26.81 -3.50 22.36
C ILE A 95 27.12 -4.43 23.55
N ALA A 96 26.11 -4.92 24.26
CA ALA A 96 26.30 -5.86 25.37
C ALA A 96 26.90 -7.20 24.91
N LYS A 97 26.49 -7.69 23.73
CA LYS A 97 27.05 -8.89 23.11
C LYS A 97 28.50 -8.67 22.67
N ALA A 98 28.82 -7.50 22.10
CA ALA A 98 30.17 -7.13 21.72
C ALA A 98 31.10 -7.01 22.94
N GLN A 99 30.63 -6.48 24.08
CA GLN A 99 31.40 -6.43 25.33
C GLN A 99 31.77 -7.83 25.83
N LYS A 100 30.82 -8.78 25.76
CA LYS A 100 31.08 -10.18 26.15
C LYS A 100 32.12 -10.86 25.25
N LEU A 101 32.14 -10.53 23.96
CA LEU A 101 33.15 -11.03 23.01
C LEU A 101 34.54 -10.44 23.30
N LEU A 102 34.61 -9.19 23.75
CA LEU A 102 35.85 -8.55 24.19
C LEU A 102 36.37 -9.20 25.48
N ASP A 103 35.48 -9.44 26.46
CA ASP A 103 35.84 -10.09 27.72
C ASP A 103 36.28 -11.56 27.53
N THR A 104 35.80 -12.22 26.47
CA THR A 104 36.24 -13.57 26.06
C THR A 104 37.53 -13.52 25.24
N GLY A 105 38.05 -12.34 24.92
CA GLY A 105 39.26 -12.13 24.12
C GLY A 105 39.11 -12.46 22.63
N SER A 106 37.87 -12.63 22.16
CA SER A 106 37.56 -13.03 20.77
C SER A 106 37.55 -11.86 19.79
N ILE A 107 37.45 -10.62 20.29
CA ILE A 107 37.62 -9.39 19.52
C ILE A 107 38.56 -8.45 20.28
N THR A 108 39.23 -7.57 19.56
CA THR A 108 40.12 -6.56 20.14
C THR A 108 39.38 -5.27 20.52
N ALA A 109 39.98 -4.43 21.36
CA ALA A 109 39.36 -3.19 21.85
C ALA A 109 39.01 -2.21 20.71
N ASP A 110 39.82 -2.18 19.65
CA ASP A 110 39.59 -1.33 18.48
C ASP A 110 38.40 -1.83 17.63
N GLU A 111 38.23 -3.15 17.52
CA GLU A 111 37.10 -3.75 16.80
C GLU A 111 35.78 -3.57 17.56
N TYR A 112 35.82 -3.61 18.90
CA TYR A 112 34.67 -3.29 19.74
C TYR A 112 34.21 -1.83 19.57
N ALA A 113 35.16 -0.88 19.47
CA ALA A 113 34.85 0.52 19.24
C ALA A 113 34.14 0.74 17.89
N ALA A 114 34.61 0.08 16.83
CA ALA A 114 33.98 0.16 15.50
C ALA A 114 32.55 -0.38 15.48
N LEU A 115 32.29 -1.50 16.16
CA LEU A 115 30.95 -2.09 16.27
C LEU A 115 29.99 -1.18 17.07
N THR A 116 30.49 -0.54 18.12
CA THR A 116 29.71 0.38 18.96
C THR A 116 29.29 1.64 18.19
N VAL A 117 30.14 2.18 17.31
CA VAL A 117 29.81 3.33 16.46
C VAL A 117 28.71 2.97 15.47
N LYS A 118 28.83 1.81 14.81
CA LYS A 118 27.82 1.31 13.86
C LYS A 118 26.46 1.05 14.52
N ALA A 119 26.47 0.47 15.72
CA ALA A 119 25.23 0.21 16.48
C ALA A 119 24.55 1.51 16.94
N ARG A 120 25.32 2.57 17.22
CA ARG A 120 24.79 3.90 17.58
C ARG A 120 24.36 4.74 16.38
N GLY A 121 24.61 4.27 15.15
CA GLY A 121 24.10 4.88 13.91
C GLY A 121 24.74 6.21 13.52
N TYR A 122 26.02 6.42 13.86
CA TYR A 122 26.84 7.54 13.37
C TYR A 122 27.69 7.14 12.17
#